data_AF-A0A9P5QQ50-F1
#
_entry.id   AF-A0A9P5QQ50-F1
#
_cell.length_a   1.000
_cell.length_b   1.000
_cell.length_c   1.000
_cell.angle_alpha   90.00
_cell.angle_beta   90.00
_cell.angle_gamma   90.00
#
_symmetry.space_group_name_H-M   'P 1'
#
loop_
_entity.id
_entity.type
_entity.pdbx_description
1 polymer ?
#
loop_
_entity_poly.entity_id
_entity_poly.type
_entity_poly.pdbx_seq_one_letter_code
_entity_poly.pdbx_strand_id
1 'polypeptide(L)'
;MKPLSKATVQNAIVQFQQGKSTREVAKSLNISLGSAIRIRQKDKQNIPDPRMGRPPKVSKKTRKVLARKFETGELQNIRDGQQFVQSIEGVQVHVRSIRNYLKGEGLRCYVQSKKPDLTEEQMNA
;
A
#
# COMPACT_ATOMS: atom_id res chain seq x y z
N MET A 1 7.19 -32.28 3.94
CA MET A 1 6.40 -31.88 5.14
C MET A 1 5.14 -32.73 5.20
N LYS A 2 4.79 -33.26 6.37
CA LYS A 2 3.52 -33.98 6.55
C LYS A 2 2.35 -32.98 6.48
N PRO A 3 1.22 -33.34 5.84
CA PRO A 3 0.04 -32.49 5.82
C PRO A 3 -0.50 -32.27 7.22
N LEU A 4 -1.10 -31.10 7.46
CA LEU A 4 -1.80 -30.82 8.72
C LEU A 4 -2.99 -31.77 8.88
N SER A 5 -3.31 -32.10 10.12
CA SER A 5 -4.48 -32.93 10.42
C SER A 5 -5.76 -32.24 9.95
N LYS A 6 -6.73 -33.03 9.48
CA LYS A 6 -8.04 -32.52 9.04
C LYS A 6 -8.74 -31.74 10.16
N ALA A 7 -8.61 -32.20 11.41
CA ALA A 7 -9.16 -31.52 12.58
C ALA A 7 -8.56 -30.12 12.78
N THR A 8 -7.24 -29.98 12.65
CA THR A 8 -6.56 -28.68 12.76
C THR A 8 -7.01 -27.71 11.67
N VAL A 9 -7.21 -28.20 10.44
CA VAL A 9 -7.72 -27.38 9.32
C VAL A 9 -9.14 -26.91 9.60
N GLN A 10 -10.02 -27.80 10.06
CA GLN A 10 -11.41 -27.45 10.37
C GLN A 10 -11.49 -26.42 11.52
N ASN A 11 -10.70 -26.61 12.58
CA ASN A 11 -10.62 -25.66 13.69
C ASN A 11 -10.11 -24.28 13.24
N ALA A 12 -9.18 -24.23 12.28
CA ALA A 12 -8.72 -22.98 11.70
C ALA A 12 -9.83 -22.27 10.92
N ILE A 13 -10.61 -23.00 10.12
CA ILE A 13 -11.75 -22.45 9.37
C ILE A 13 -12.79 -21.85 10.33
N VAL A 14 -13.16 -22.59 11.39
CA VAL A 14 -14.11 -22.09 12.40
C VAL A 14 -13.59 -20.79 13.05
N GLN A 15 -12.31 -20.72 13.39
CA GLN A 15 -11.71 -19.51 13.95
C GLN A 15 -11.68 -18.34 12.95
N PHE A 16 -11.50 -18.61 11.66
CA PHE A 16 -11.56 -17.59 10.62
C PHE A 16 -12.98 -17.07 10.40
N GLN A 17 -13.98 -17.93 10.46
CA GLN A 17 -15.40 -17.54 10.41
C GLN A 17 -15.79 -16.65 11.60
N GLN A 18 -15.16 -16.86 12.76
CA GLN A 18 -15.27 -15.98 13.94
C GLN A 18 -14.57 -14.62 13.76
N GLY A 19 -13.89 -14.38 12.64
CA GLY A 19 -13.20 -13.12 12.34
C GLY A 19 -11.79 -12.99 12.94
N LYS A 20 -11.20 -14.08 13.45
CA LYS A 20 -9.82 -14.05 13.99
C LYS A 20 -8.80 -13.81 12.88
N SER A 21 -7.74 -13.08 13.21
CA SER A 21 -6.66 -12.78 12.26
C SER A 21 -5.82 -14.03 11.96
N THR A 22 -5.15 -14.07 10.80
CA THR A 22 -4.23 -15.19 10.45
C THR A 22 -3.12 -15.39 11.47
N ARG A 23 -2.69 -14.31 12.13
CA ARG A 23 -1.69 -14.35 13.21
C ARG A 23 -2.27 -14.96 14.48
N GLU A 24 -3.51 -14.61 14.85
CA GLU A 24 -4.20 -15.22 16.00
C GLU A 24 -4.43 -16.71 15.80
N VAL A 25 -4.92 -17.12 14.62
CA VAL A 25 -5.16 -18.53 14.30
C VAL A 25 -3.86 -19.34 14.29
N ALA A 26 -2.78 -18.77 13.75
CA ALA A 26 -1.46 -19.41 13.78
C ALA A 26 -0.97 -19.64 15.23
N LYS A 27 -1.14 -18.63 16.09
CA LYS A 27 -0.76 -18.70 17.50
C LYS A 27 -1.64 -19.66 18.31
N SER A 28 -2.95 -19.67 18.07
CA SER A 28 -3.90 -20.49 18.83
C SER A 28 -3.78 -21.98 18.53
N LEU A 29 -3.55 -22.33 17.26
CA LEU A 29 -3.42 -23.73 16.81
C LEU A 29 -1.97 -24.21 16.72
N ASN A 30 -1.01 -23.35 17.10
CA ASN A 30 0.42 -23.61 17.02
C ASN A 30 0.87 -24.10 15.63
N ILE A 31 0.40 -23.42 14.59
CA ILE A 31 0.76 -23.70 13.19
C ILE A 31 1.55 -22.55 12.59
N SER A 32 2.34 -22.84 11.55
CA SER A 32 3.05 -21.78 10.84
C SER A 32 2.09 -20.76 10.22
N LEU A 33 2.50 -19.49 10.16
CA LEU A 33 1.73 -18.42 9.52
C LEU A 33 1.42 -18.75 8.05
N GLY A 34 2.38 -19.35 7.32
CA GLY A 34 2.20 -19.77 5.94
C GLY A 34 1.15 -20.86 5.77
N SER A 35 1.02 -21.77 6.74
CA SER A 35 -0.06 -22.78 6.74
C SER A 35 -1.43 -22.14 6.97
N ALA A 36 -1.53 -21.21 7.94
CA ALA A 36 -2.77 -20.49 8.22
C ALA A 36 -3.25 -19.67 7.01
N ILE A 37 -2.33 -18.99 6.31
CA ILE A 37 -2.63 -18.25 5.07
C ILE A 37 -3.13 -19.18 3.98
N ARG A 38 -2.47 -20.33 3.76
CA ARG A 38 -2.89 -21.32 2.76
C ARG A 38 -4.28 -21.88 3.04
N ILE A 39 -4.60 -22.18 4.30
CA ILE A 39 -5.95 -22.63 4.70
C ILE A 39 -6.98 -21.54 4.38
N ARG A 40 -6.71 -20.29 4.77
CA ARG A 40 -7.61 -19.16 4.49
C ARG A 40 -7.82 -18.90 3.00
N GLN A 41 -6.78 -19.07 2.18
CA GLN A 41 -6.88 -18.88 0.73
C GLN A 41 -7.70 -19.97 0.06
N LYS A 42 -7.59 -21.23 0.53
CA LYS A 42 -8.39 -22.35 0.00
C LYS A 42 -9.88 -22.17 0.25
N ASP A 43 -10.23 -21.61 1.41
CA ASP A 43 -11.63 -21.41 1.83
C ASP A 43 -12.05 -19.94 1.82
N LYS A 44 -11.48 -19.15 0.89
CA LYS A 44 -11.66 -17.69 0.85
C LYS A 44 -13.14 -17.27 0.72
N GLN A 45 -13.97 -18.08 0.06
CA GLN A 45 -15.38 -17.78 -0.16
C GLN A 45 -16.21 -17.83 1.12
N ASN A 46 -15.83 -18.69 2.08
CA ASN A 46 -16.59 -18.92 3.33
C ASN A 46 -16.02 -18.13 4.51
N ILE A 47 -14.91 -17.43 4.33
CA ILE A 47 -14.22 -16.68 5.37
C ILE A 47 -14.45 -15.18 5.14
N PRO A 48 -14.85 -14.42 6.17
CA PRO A 48 -15.00 -12.97 6.04
C PRO A 48 -13.69 -12.31 5.61
N ASP A 49 -13.82 -11.31 4.74
CA ASP A 49 -12.69 -10.51 4.31
C ASP A 49 -12.02 -9.84 5.51
N PRO A 50 -10.69 -9.70 5.48
CA PRO A 50 -9.99 -9.13 6.61
C PRO A 50 -10.39 -7.66 6.75
N ARG A 51 -10.42 -7.15 7.98
CA ARG A 51 -10.70 -5.73 8.22
C ARG A 51 -9.60 -4.89 7.55
N MET A 52 -9.95 -4.30 6.42
CA MET A 52 -9.06 -3.37 5.72
C MET A 52 -8.91 -2.09 6.53
N GLY A 53 -7.75 -1.46 6.42
CA GLY A 53 -7.49 -0.17 7.04
C GLY A 53 -8.48 0.90 6.55
N ARG A 54 -8.51 2.03 7.25
CA ARG A 54 -9.38 3.16 6.88
C ARG A 54 -9.14 3.56 5.43
N PRO A 55 -10.20 3.75 4.61
CA PRO A 55 -10.04 4.25 3.26
C PRO A 55 -9.34 5.63 3.27
N PRO A 56 -8.57 5.97 2.22
CA PRO A 56 -7.94 7.27 2.10
C PRO A 56 -8.97 8.40 2.18
N LYS A 57 -8.56 9.55 2.74
CA LYS A 57 -9.41 10.75 2.82
C LYS A 57 -9.84 11.30 1.46
N VAL A 58 -9.05 11.02 0.42
CA VAL A 58 -9.25 11.55 -0.93
C VAL A 58 -9.56 10.43 -1.90
N SER A 59 -10.54 10.65 -2.79
CA SER A 59 -10.96 9.63 -3.75
C SER A 59 -9.84 9.28 -4.74
N LYS A 60 -9.87 8.07 -5.29
CA LYS A 60 -8.90 7.65 -6.32
C LYS A 60 -9.01 8.52 -7.59
N LYS A 61 -10.22 8.97 -7.94
CA LYS A 61 -10.45 9.84 -9.09
C LYS A 61 -9.73 11.18 -8.92
N THR A 62 -9.92 11.84 -7.78
CA THR A 62 -9.26 13.12 -7.49
C THR A 62 -7.74 12.98 -7.43
N ARG A 63 -7.22 11.88 -6.87
CA ARG A 63 -5.78 11.61 -6.88
C ARG A 63 -5.20 11.49 -8.29
N LYS A 64 -5.90 10.81 -9.20
CA LYS A 64 -5.50 10.73 -10.62
C LYS A 64 -5.53 12.07 -11.34
N VAL A 65 -6.58 12.87 -11.11
CA VAL A 65 -6.68 14.22 -11.72
C VAL A 65 -5.59 15.13 -11.17
N LEU A 66 -5.32 15.05 -9.86
CA LEU A 66 -4.23 15.77 -9.21
C LEU A 66 -2.89 15.40 -9.85
N ALA A 67 -2.59 14.10 -9.99
CA ALA A 67 -1.38 13.60 -10.66
C ALA A 67 -1.25 14.15 -12.09
N ARG A 68 -2.31 14.04 -12.90
CA ARG A 68 -2.35 14.56 -14.26
C ARG A 68 -2.07 16.07 -14.32
N LYS A 69 -2.62 16.87 -13.40
CA LYS A 69 -2.40 18.32 -13.36
C LYS A 69 -0.96 18.71 -13.00
N PHE A 70 -0.27 17.90 -12.19
CA PHE A 70 1.16 18.06 -11.97
C PHE A 70 1.97 17.69 -13.21
N GLU A 71 1.58 16.62 -13.93
CA GLU A 71 2.24 16.22 -15.18
C GLU A 71 2.06 17.25 -16.29
N THR A 72 0.87 17.87 -16.41
CA THR A 72 0.63 18.94 -17.40
C THR A 72 1.22 20.29 -16.99
N GLY A 73 1.75 20.42 -15.76
CA GLY A 73 2.30 21.67 -15.24
C GLY A 73 1.27 22.70 -14.79
N GLU A 74 -0.03 22.35 -14.76
CA GLU A 74 -1.10 23.22 -14.23
C GLU A 74 -0.95 23.46 -12.72
N LEU A 75 -0.38 22.50 -12.01
CA LEU A 75 -0.03 22.64 -10.59
C LEU A 75 1.49 22.59 -10.47
N GLN A 76 2.07 23.69 -9.99
CA GLN A 76 3.52 23.82 -9.85
C GLN A 76 3.98 23.41 -8.45
N ASN A 77 3.21 23.79 -7.42
CA ASN A 77 3.59 23.58 -6.03
C ASN A 77 2.65 22.59 -5.34
N ILE A 78 3.19 21.91 -4.32
CA ILE A 78 2.39 20.99 -3.49
C ILE A 78 1.25 21.74 -2.76
N ARG A 79 1.44 23.03 -2.44
CA ARG A 79 0.40 23.88 -1.84
C ARG A 79 -0.79 24.09 -2.80
N ASP A 80 -0.51 24.27 -4.09
CA ASP A 80 -1.56 24.38 -5.12
C ASP A 80 -2.34 23.07 -5.21
N GLY A 81 -1.64 21.93 -5.14
CA GLY A 81 -2.27 20.61 -5.06
C GLY A 81 -3.14 20.42 -3.82
N GLN A 82 -2.74 20.98 -2.67
CA GLN A 82 -3.55 20.98 -1.46
C GLN A 82 -4.82 21.83 -1.62
N GLN A 83 -4.70 23.03 -2.18
CA GLN A 83 -5.84 23.90 -2.47
C GLN A 83 -6.79 23.27 -3.49
N PHE A 84 -6.26 22.57 -4.49
CA PHE A 84 -7.05 21.84 -5.47
C PHE A 84 -7.86 20.69 -4.85
N VAL A 85 -7.25 19.90 -3.96
CA VAL A 85 -7.99 18.85 -3.24
C VAL A 85 -9.06 19.46 -2.33
N GLN A 86 -8.74 20.57 -1.67
CA GLN A 86 -9.70 21.31 -0.84
C GLN A 86 -10.87 21.84 -1.68
N SER A 87 -10.62 22.34 -2.90
CA SER A 87 -11.67 22.92 -3.75
C SER A 87 -12.60 21.86 -4.36
N ILE A 88 -12.09 20.67 -4.69
CA ILE A 88 -12.91 19.59 -5.27
C ILE A 88 -13.67 18.80 -4.21
N GLU A 89 -12.99 18.37 -3.14
CA GLU A 89 -13.59 17.44 -2.17
C GLU A 89 -13.96 18.11 -0.85
N GLY A 90 -13.60 19.38 -0.62
CA GLY A 90 -13.85 20.08 0.64
C GLY A 90 -12.98 19.59 1.81
N VAL A 91 -12.04 18.68 1.56
CA VAL A 91 -11.24 18.04 2.62
C VAL A 91 -9.84 18.64 2.70
N GLN A 92 -9.48 19.06 3.90
CA GLN A 92 -8.12 19.53 4.17
C GLN A 92 -7.18 18.33 4.37
N VAL A 93 -6.15 18.29 3.55
CA VAL A 93 -5.08 17.28 3.63
C VAL A 93 -3.74 17.95 3.85
N HIS A 94 -2.86 17.29 4.60
CA HIS A 94 -1.51 17.76 4.80
C HIS A 94 -0.68 17.61 3.51
N VAL A 95 0.28 18.51 3.29
CA VAL A 95 1.23 18.50 2.16
C VAL A 95 1.89 17.12 1.98
N ARG A 96 2.20 16.42 3.07
CA ARG A 96 2.76 15.05 3.04
C ARG A 96 1.80 14.04 2.41
N SER A 97 0.50 14.17 2.64
CA SER A 97 -0.51 13.29 2.03
C SER A 97 -0.58 13.51 0.53
N ILE A 98 -0.49 14.77 0.06
CA ILE A 98 -0.40 15.09 -1.37
C ILE A 98 0.80 14.38 -2.01
N ARG A 99 2.00 14.48 -1.42
CA ARG A 99 3.18 13.76 -1.92
C ARG A 99 2.99 12.24 -1.96
N ASN A 100 2.38 11.66 -0.92
CA ASN A 100 2.09 10.23 -0.89
C ASN A 100 1.10 9.81 -1.99
N TYR A 101 0.09 10.65 -2.27
CA TYR A 101 -0.86 10.41 -3.35
C TYR A 101 -0.17 10.47 -4.72
N LEU A 102 0.64 11.50 -4.97
CA LEU A 102 1.42 11.63 -6.21
C LEU A 102 2.35 10.42 -6.41
N LYS A 103 3.08 10.01 -5.37
CA LYS A 103 3.93 8.80 -5.42
C LYS A 103 3.12 7.54 -5.68
N GLY A 104 1.94 7.42 -5.09
CA GLY A 104 1.03 6.29 -5.29
C GLY A 104 0.44 6.21 -6.70
N GLU A 105 0.28 7.34 -7.38
CA GLU A 105 -0.17 7.41 -8.78
C GLU A 105 0.99 7.34 -9.80
N GLY A 106 2.25 7.32 -9.34
CA GLY A 106 3.41 7.08 -10.19
C GLY A 106 4.34 8.29 -10.39
N LEU A 107 3.97 9.48 -9.92
CA LEU A 107 4.87 10.64 -9.98
C LEU A 107 6.04 10.45 -9.02
N ARG A 108 7.25 10.55 -9.56
CA ARG A 108 8.50 10.49 -8.82
C ARG A 108 9.24 11.81 -8.95
N CYS A 109 9.93 12.20 -7.88
CA CYS A 109 10.87 13.30 -7.97
C CYS A 109 11.99 12.92 -8.94
N TYR A 110 12.38 13.87 -9.78
CA TYR A 110 13.62 13.74 -10.55
C TYR A 110 14.80 13.64 -9.57
N VAL A 111 15.59 12.59 -9.70
CA VAL A 111 16.85 12.45 -8.98
C VAL A 111 17.94 12.63 -10.03
N GLN A 112 18.72 13.70 -9.87
CA GLN A 112 19.86 13.93 -10.75
C GLN A 112 20.89 12.83 -10.50
N SER A 113 21.25 12.08 -11.55
CA SER A 113 22.36 11.14 -11.49
C SER A 113 23.62 11.90 -11.10
N LYS A 114 24.39 11.36 -10.14
CA LYS A 114 25.71 11.89 -9.85
C LYS A 114 26.53 11.86 -11.13
N LYS A 115 27.28 12.93 -11.41
CA LYS A 115 28.31 12.88 -12.44
C LYS A 115 29.31 11.78 -12.06
N PRO A 116 29.84 11.03 -13.04
CA PRO A 116 30.94 10.12 -12.75
C PRO A 116 32.10 10.90 -12.13
N ASP A 117 32.85 10.25 -11.26
CA ASP A 117 34.11 10.81 -10.78
C ASP A 117 35.06 11.02 -11.97
N LEU A 118 35.93 12.02 -11.90
CA LEU A 118 36.93 12.26 -12.93
C LEU A 118 37.86 11.05 -13.03
N THR A 119 38.22 10.65 -14.25
CA THR A 119 39.28 9.66 -14.43
C THR A 119 40.64 10.26 -14.07
N GLU A 120 41.62 9.44 -13.70
CA GLU A 120 42.98 9.91 -13.40
C GLU A 120 43.59 10.72 -14.56
N GLU A 121 43.30 10.34 -15.81
CA GLU A 121 43.69 11.08 -17.02
C GLU A 121 43.04 12.47 -17.09
N GLN A 122 41.79 12.60 -16.68
CA GLN A 122 41.07 13.89 -16.64
C GLN A 122 41.48 14.76 -15.43
N MET A 123 42.04 14.15 -14.38
CA MET A 123 42.56 14.87 -13.22
C MET A 123 43.96 15.45 -13.46
N ASN A 124 44.75 14.82 -14.34
CA ASN A 124 46.14 15.17 -14.62
C ASN A 124 46.34 15.99 -15.91
N ALA A 125 45.26 16.28 -16.64
CA ALA A 125 45.23 17.14 -17.83
C ALA A 125 44.88 18.59 -17.47
#